data_AF-A0AAU4UCN7-F1
#
_entry.id   AF-A0AAU4UCN7-F1
#
_cell.length_a   1.000
_cell.length_b   1.000
_cell.length_c   1.000
_cell.angle_alpha   90.00
_cell.angle_beta   90.00
_cell.angle_gamma   90.00
#
_symmetry.space_group_name_H-M   'P 1'
#
loop_
_entity.id
_entity.type
_entity.pdbx_description
1 polymer ?
#
loop_
_entity_poly.entity_id
_entity_poly.type
_entity_poly.pdbx_seq_one_letter_code
_entity_poly.pdbx_strand_id
1 'polypeptide(L)'
;MTEIQGPKHKRDLTRRKVVVTGAGAVAAVGVAGGLAAGAFAGETGKGKKTPTTKASGSSSEVCYTLTSETTEGPYYIDADKLRQDITEDKEGIPLTLSLRVIDSESCKPIVNAAVDIWHCDALGLYSGYESLSTGGGGGAPTDAPSGTPTGEPPTDAPSGAPSGGTGGGGVHEEPTDDKRYLRGTWKTDRQGRVTFKTVFPGWYRGRTVHIHTKVHVDGTWTDAGYEGGTTCHTGQFFLDEESVLLSATVEPYSTSTTERTTLTEDTIYDQSGTAGGLLKLKYDKKNIAKGVIGSITMGVDPEATNDGTGDAAQAGASESPADTASPSASAS
;
A
#
# COMPACT_ATOMS: atom_id res chain seq x y z
N MET A 1 53.51 26.78 26.22
CA MET A 1 52.91 26.79 27.57
C MET A 1 51.68 27.67 27.42
N THR A 2 50.45 27.18 27.34
CA THR A 2 49.77 26.22 28.23
C THR A 2 48.61 25.59 27.46
N GLU A 3 48.51 24.25 27.46
CA GLU A 3 47.32 23.51 27.01
C GLU A 3 46.24 23.55 28.10
N ILE A 4 44.96 23.71 27.71
CA ILE A 4 43.82 23.46 28.60
C ILE A 4 42.98 22.32 28.00
N GLN A 5 42.84 21.29 28.83
CA GLN A 5 42.36 19.95 28.54
C GLN A 5 40.84 19.88 28.73
N GLY A 6 40.11 19.42 27.71
CA GLY A 6 38.65 19.17 27.78
C GLY A 6 38.29 17.90 28.56
N PRO A 7 37.06 17.79 29.12
CA PRO A 7 36.67 16.66 29.94
C PRO A 7 36.24 15.43 29.12
N LYS A 8 36.76 14.27 29.52
CA LYS A 8 36.44 12.94 28.98
C LYS A 8 35.17 12.39 29.64
N HIS A 9 34.11 12.11 28.87
CA HIS A 9 32.94 11.38 29.36
C HIS A 9 33.09 9.88 29.10
N LYS A 10 33.12 9.09 30.18
CA LYS A 10 33.21 7.62 30.14
C LYS A 10 31.85 7.02 29.78
N ARG A 11 31.87 5.99 28.93
CA ARG A 11 30.76 5.09 28.60
C ARG A 11 30.67 4.01 29.67
N ASP A 12 29.50 3.83 30.28
CA ASP A 12 29.20 2.68 31.13
C ASP A 12 28.18 1.78 30.42
N LEU A 13 28.60 0.56 30.07
CA LEU A 13 27.78 -0.48 29.47
C LEU A 13 27.71 -1.67 30.44
N THR A 14 26.61 -1.80 31.16
CA THR A 14 26.41 -2.89 32.12
C THR A 14 25.79 -4.11 31.42
N ARG A 15 26.61 -5.12 31.09
CA ARG A 15 26.16 -6.45 30.65
C ARG A 15 25.91 -7.34 31.88
N ARG A 16 24.67 -7.80 32.10
CA ARG A 16 24.36 -8.91 33.01
C ARG A 16 24.48 -10.24 32.26
N LYS A 17 25.50 -11.03 32.60
CA LYS A 17 25.58 -12.47 32.32
C LYS A 17 25.10 -13.21 33.57
N VAL A 18 24.12 -14.10 33.43
CA VAL A 18 23.71 -15.07 34.44
C VAL A 18 24.46 -16.38 34.17
N VAL A 19 25.17 -16.88 35.18
CA VAL A 19 25.84 -18.19 35.20
C VAL A 19 25.03 -19.09 36.11
N VAL A 20 24.61 -20.26 35.60
CA VAL A 20 23.97 -21.33 36.37
C VAL A 20 25.06 -22.33 36.76
N THR A 21 25.32 -22.45 38.06
CA THR A 21 26.14 -23.51 38.67
C THR A 21 25.24 -24.60 39.23
N GLY A 22 25.49 -25.85 38.85
CA GLY A 22 24.83 -27.04 39.40
C GLY A 22 25.62 -27.69 40.56
N ALA A 23 24.90 -28.46 41.37
CA ALA A 23 25.31 -29.60 42.20
C ALA A 23 23.99 -30.26 42.66
N GLY A 24 23.73 -31.57 42.64
CA GLY A 24 24.59 -32.74 42.73
C GLY A 24 24.30 -33.46 44.06
N ALA A 25 23.43 -34.47 44.06
CA ALA A 25 23.34 -35.45 45.16
C ALA A 25 22.81 -36.80 44.63
N VAL A 26 23.58 -37.86 44.90
CA VAL A 26 23.36 -39.26 44.52
C VAL A 26 23.07 -40.04 45.80
N ALA A 27 22.09 -40.94 45.79
CA ALA A 27 21.93 -42.00 46.80
C ALA A 27 21.34 -43.26 46.14
N ALA A 28 21.77 -44.42 46.64
CA ALA A 28 21.89 -45.69 45.92
C ALA A 28 21.07 -46.83 46.56
N VAL A 29 20.74 -47.86 45.74
CA VAL A 29 20.52 -49.32 46.04
C VAL A 29 19.27 -49.72 46.88
N GLY A 30 18.46 -50.74 46.55
CA GLY A 30 18.43 -51.68 45.41
C GLY A 30 17.41 -52.85 45.57
N VAL A 31 17.41 -53.73 44.55
CA VAL A 31 17.17 -55.21 44.50
C VAL A 31 15.75 -55.81 44.33
N ALA A 32 15.71 -56.78 43.39
CA ALA A 32 14.78 -57.89 43.09
C ALA A 32 13.57 -57.59 42.17
N GLY A 33 13.24 -58.35 41.11
CA GLY A 33 13.77 -59.59 40.52
C GLY A 33 12.75 -60.21 39.52
N GLY A 34 13.22 -61.01 38.56
CA GLY A 34 12.46 -62.02 37.79
C GLY A 34 11.64 -61.54 36.57
N LEU A 35 12.09 -61.79 35.33
CA LEU A 35 11.84 -62.97 34.47
C LEU A 35 10.48 -62.98 33.73
N ALA A 36 10.50 -62.81 32.40
CA ALA A 36 9.85 -63.71 31.45
C ALA A 36 10.26 -63.38 29.99
N ALA A 37 10.76 -64.40 29.30
CA ALA A 37 11.13 -64.40 27.90
C ALA A 37 9.92 -64.61 26.98
N GLY A 38 10.05 -64.20 25.71
CA GLY A 38 9.13 -64.54 24.64
C GLY A 38 9.63 -64.04 23.29
N ALA A 39 10.53 -64.81 22.68
CA ALA A 39 10.82 -64.72 21.24
C ALA A 39 9.85 -65.61 20.48
N PHE A 40 9.34 -65.19 19.32
CA PHE A 40 9.21 -66.01 18.11
C PHE A 40 9.04 -65.12 16.87
N ALA A 41 9.64 -65.59 15.78
CA ALA A 41 9.77 -64.95 14.48
C ALA A 41 8.73 -65.44 13.46
N GLY A 42 8.66 -64.74 12.32
CA GLY A 42 8.06 -65.17 11.05
C GLY A 42 6.75 -64.46 10.72
N GLU A 43 6.41 -64.06 9.49
CA GLU A 43 7.07 -64.09 8.19
C GLU A 43 6.30 -63.11 7.27
N THR A 44 6.82 -62.89 6.07
CA THR A 44 6.45 -61.94 5.02
C THR A 44 4.98 -61.92 4.57
N GLY A 45 4.46 -60.71 4.33
CA GLY A 45 3.23 -60.47 3.55
C GLY A 45 3.33 -59.20 2.71
N LYS A 46 3.53 -59.36 1.40
CA LYS A 46 3.56 -58.28 0.41
C LYS A 46 2.18 -57.62 0.29
N GLY A 47 2.11 -56.32 0.59
CA GLY A 47 0.98 -55.44 0.23
C GLY A 47 1.50 -54.24 -0.55
N LYS A 48 1.44 -54.34 -1.88
CA LYS A 48 1.85 -53.31 -2.84
C LYS A 48 0.87 -52.13 -2.75
N LYS A 49 1.26 -51.03 -2.08
CA LYS A 49 0.50 -49.77 -2.13
C LYS A 49 0.82 -49.04 -3.43
N THR A 50 -0.14 -49.03 -4.34
CA THR A 50 -0.17 -48.17 -5.53
C THR A 50 -0.05 -46.70 -5.08
N PRO A 51 0.84 -45.88 -5.65
CA PRO A 51 0.78 -44.44 -5.43
C PRO A 51 -0.43 -43.93 -6.22
N THR A 52 -1.46 -43.52 -5.52
CA THR A 52 -2.52 -42.70 -6.10
C THR A 52 -1.88 -41.37 -6.51
N THR A 53 -1.61 -41.22 -7.79
CA THR A 53 -1.37 -39.93 -8.43
C THR A 53 -2.59 -39.07 -8.17
N LYS A 54 -2.47 -38.19 -7.16
CA LYS A 54 -3.40 -37.09 -6.97
C LYS A 54 -3.30 -36.25 -8.24
N ALA A 55 -4.36 -36.27 -9.05
CA ALA A 55 -4.50 -35.38 -10.18
C ALA A 55 -4.32 -33.95 -9.64
N SER A 56 -3.21 -33.32 -10.01
CA SER A 56 -3.04 -31.89 -9.86
C SER A 56 -4.03 -31.27 -10.83
N GLY A 57 -5.24 -31.02 -10.35
CA GLY A 57 -6.16 -30.12 -11.02
C GLY A 57 -5.45 -28.78 -11.08
N SER A 58 -4.90 -28.45 -12.25
CA SER A 58 -4.55 -27.09 -12.60
C SER A 58 -5.85 -26.31 -12.66
N SER A 59 -6.35 -25.88 -11.51
CA SER A 59 -7.02 -24.60 -11.47
C SER A 59 -5.97 -23.61 -11.96
N SER A 60 -6.14 -23.06 -13.15
CA SER A 60 -5.60 -21.74 -13.45
C SER A 60 -6.21 -20.80 -12.42
N GLU A 61 -5.61 -20.79 -11.23
CA GLU A 61 -5.95 -19.90 -10.15
C GLU A 61 -5.75 -18.52 -10.73
N VAL A 62 -6.82 -17.73 -10.82
CA VAL A 62 -6.72 -16.31 -11.14
C VAL A 62 -5.73 -15.76 -10.13
N CYS A 63 -4.53 -15.51 -10.63
CA CYS A 63 -3.33 -15.39 -9.83
C CYS A 63 -3.46 -14.21 -8.84
N TYR A 64 -3.95 -13.09 -9.37
CA TYR A 64 -4.48 -11.95 -8.65
C TYR A 64 -5.20 -11.07 -9.68
N THR A 65 -6.22 -10.32 -9.30
CA THR A 65 -6.72 -9.23 -10.14
C THR A 65 -5.70 -8.10 -10.12
N LEU A 66 -5.39 -7.50 -11.27
CA LEU A 66 -4.60 -6.27 -11.34
C LEU A 66 -5.19 -5.29 -10.33
N THR A 67 -4.36 -4.77 -9.42
CA THR A 67 -4.84 -3.77 -8.46
C THR A 67 -5.25 -2.54 -9.25
N SER A 68 -6.41 -1.95 -8.92
CA SER A 68 -6.94 -0.81 -9.69
C SER A 68 -5.90 0.30 -9.74
N GLU A 69 -5.58 0.73 -10.95
CA GLU A 69 -4.72 1.87 -11.20
C GLU A 69 -5.53 3.15 -11.00
N THR A 70 -4.87 4.15 -10.45
CA THR A 70 -5.49 5.45 -10.15
C THR A 70 -4.59 6.57 -10.60
N THR A 71 -5.14 7.78 -10.68
CA THR A 71 -4.34 8.96 -10.98
C THR A 71 -3.28 9.20 -9.92
N GLU A 72 -2.11 9.70 -10.36
CA GLU A 72 -1.01 10.09 -9.48
C GLU A 72 -1.44 11.20 -8.51
N GLY A 73 -2.22 12.15 -9.02
CA GLY A 73 -2.54 13.39 -8.31
C GLY A 73 -1.39 14.39 -8.34
N PRO A 74 -1.65 15.67 -8.01
CA PRO A 74 -0.74 16.77 -8.29
C PRO A 74 0.54 16.78 -7.44
N TYR A 75 0.61 15.97 -6.38
CA TYR A 75 1.62 16.10 -5.32
C TYR A 75 2.64 14.98 -5.29
N TYR A 76 2.84 14.24 -6.39
CA TYR A 76 3.98 13.34 -6.47
C TYR A 76 5.28 14.14 -6.46
N ILE A 77 6.28 13.60 -5.77
CA ILE A 77 7.64 14.08 -5.84
C ILE A 77 8.49 12.84 -5.92
N ASP A 78 9.36 12.76 -6.92
CA ASP A 78 10.48 11.83 -6.91
C ASP A 78 11.44 12.27 -5.80
N ALA A 79 11.08 11.88 -4.59
CA ALA A 79 11.84 12.19 -3.42
C ALA A 79 12.93 11.13 -3.38
N ASP A 80 14.16 11.49 -3.75
CA ASP A 80 15.41 10.72 -3.62
C ASP A 80 15.68 10.30 -2.15
N LYS A 81 14.72 9.64 -1.52
CA LYS A 81 14.66 9.28 -0.10
C LYS A 81 14.42 7.78 -0.03
N LEU A 82 15.53 7.06 -0.15
CA LEU A 82 15.58 5.63 0.10
C LEU A 82 15.43 5.36 1.59
N ARG A 83 14.20 5.09 2.05
CA ARG A 83 13.93 4.81 3.46
C ARG A 83 12.64 4.03 3.67
N GLN A 84 12.65 3.22 4.73
CA GLN A 84 11.46 2.52 5.20
C GLN A 84 10.72 3.30 6.28
N ASP A 85 11.40 4.11 7.10
CA ASP A 85 10.75 4.99 8.06
C ASP A 85 10.57 6.37 7.44
N ILE A 86 9.33 6.70 7.09
CA ILE A 86 8.95 7.94 6.41
C ILE A 86 8.32 8.96 7.36
N THR A 87 8.17 8.59 8.65
CA THR A 87 7.46 9.37 9.67
C THR A 87 8.06 10.77 9.86
N GLU A 88 9.40 10.87 9.83
CA GLU A 88 10.14 12.07 10.22
C GLU A 88 9.69 12.59 11.60
N ASP A 89 9.23 13.84 11.67
CA ASP A 89 8.78 14.55 12.85
C ASP A 89 7.24 14.58 12.98
N LYS A 90 6.51 13.86 12.12
CA LYS A 90 5.05 13.92 12.11
C LYS A 90 4.43 13.12 13.25
N GLU A 91 3.53 13.79 13.95
CA GLU A 91 2.66 13.17 14.95
C GLU A 91 1.50 12.42 14.29
N GLY A 92 1.03 11.36 14.95
CA GLY A 92 -0.10 10.57 14.50
C GLY A 92 -0.10 9.16 15.09
N ILE A 93 -1.10 8.37 14.70
CA ILE A 93 -1.19 6.96 15.09
C ILE A 93 -0.14 6.19 14.30
N PRO A 94 0.78 5.45 14.94
CA PRO A 94 1.81 4.69 14.19
C PRO A 94 1.19 3.68 13.24
N LEU A 95 1.62 3.67 11.99
CA LEU A 95 1.20 2.73 10.95
C LEU A 95 2.40 1.96 10.42
N THR A 96 2.35 0.63 10.53
CA THR A 96 3.27 -0.26 9.79
C THR A 96 2.56 -0.76 8.53
N LEU A 97 3.01 -0.30 7.37
CA LEU A 97 2.45 -0.67 6.07
C LEU A 97 3.29 -1.80 5.45
N SER A 98 2.71 -2.98 5.31
CA SER A 98 3.34 -4.16 4.71
C SER A 98 2.75 -4.44 3.34
N LEU A 99 3.52 -4.17 2.29
CA LEU A 99 3.13 -4.40 0.90
C LEU A 99 3.80 -5.66 0.36
N ARG A 100 3.13 -6.32 -0.58
CA ARG A 100 3.72 -7.39 -1.39
C ARG A 100 3.42 -7.14 -2.86
N VAL A 101 4.44 -7.12 -3.70
CA VAL A 101 4.32 -6.94 -5.15
C VAL A 101 4.48 -8.29 -5.84
N ILE A 102 3.51 -8.64 -6.67
CA ILE A 102 3.54 -9.82 -7.52
C ILE A 102 3.17 -9.43 -8.95
N ASP A 103 3.71 -10.15 -9.90
CA ASP A 103 3.27 -10.14 -11.30
C ASP A 103 1.84 -10.71 -11.36
N SER A 104 0.91 -9.95 -11.96
CA SER A 104 -0.51 -10.31 -12.04
C SER A 104 -0.79 -11.52 -12.93
N GLU A 105 0.08 -11.82 -13.90
CA GLU A 105 -0.05 -12.99 -14.76
C GLU A 105 0.61 -14.21 -14.13
N SER A 106 1.87 -14.06 -13.71
CA SER A 106 2.70 -15.21 -13.32
C SER A 106 2.67 -15.55 -11.83
N CYS A 107 2.12 -14.67 -10.98
CA CYS A 107 2.07 -14.82 -9.52
C CYS A 107 3.41 -14.80 -8.82
N LYS A 108 4.47 -14.54 -9.57
CA LYS A 108 5.81 -14.52 -9.02
C LYS A 108 6.03 -13.21 -8.28
N PRO A 109 6.70 -13.24 -7.12
CA PRO A 109 7.11 -12.01 -6.48
C PRO A 109 8.05 -11.21 -7.37
N ILE A 110 7.79 -9.91 -7.48
CA ILE A 110 8.69 -8.99 -8.17
C ILE A 110 9.77 -8.54 -7.19
N VAL A 111 11.00 -8.94 -7.45
CA VAL A 111 12.16 -8.73 -6.57
C VAL A 111 12.90 -7.47 -6.99
N ASN A 112 13.38 -6.68 -6.03
CA ASN A 112 14.10 -5.42 -6.26
C ASN A 112 13.30 -4.34 -7.03
N ALA A 113 11.97 -4.42 -7.08
CA ALA A 113 11.14 -3.32 -7.54
C ALA A 113 11.26 -2.15 -6.55
N ALA A 114 11.30 -0.91 -7.06
CA ALA A 114 11.18 0.28 -6.22
C ALA A 114 9.71 0.57 -5.98
N VAL A 115 9.34 0.71 -4.71
CA VAL A 115 7.99 1.08 -4.31
C VAL A 115 8.05 2.43 -3.65
N ASP A 116 7.34 3.40 -4.21
CA ASP A 116 7.17 4.71 -3.62
C ASP A 116 5.85 4.75 -2.87
N ILE A 117 5.83 5.42 -1.73
CA ILE A 117 4.60 5.82 -1.07
C ILE A 117 4.65 7.29 -0.68
N TRP A 118 3.49 7.96 -0.75
CA TRP A 118 3.30 9.29 -0.18
C TRP A 118 1.88 9.48 0.31
N HIS A 119 1.72 10.27 1.37
CA HIS A 119 0.41 10.65 1.89
C HIS A 119 0.46 11.95 2.70
N CYS A 120 -0.71 12.51 2.97
CA CYS A 120 -0.85 13.66 3.86
C CYS A 120 -0.61 13.30 5.33
N ASP A 121 -0.23 14.28 6.14
CA ASP A 121 -0.16 14.10 7.59
C ASP A 121 -1.54 13.96 8.25
N ALA A 122 -1.56 13.82 9.57
CA ALA A 122 -2.78 13.62 10.35
C ALA A 122 -3.83 14.73 10.20
N LEU A 123 -3.43 15.92 9.71
CA LEU A 123 -4.31 17.07 9.49
C LEU A 123 -4.58 17.35 8.00
N GLY A 124 -4.15 16.45 7.11
CA GLY A 124 -4.41 16.56 5.68
C GLY A 124 -3.38 17.38 4.90
N LEU A 125 -2.19 17.63 5.45
CA LEU A 125 -1.15 18.44 4.79
C LEU A 125 -0.11 17.57 4.09
N TYR A 126 0.17 17.87 2.81
CA TYR A 126 1.24 17.22 2.06
C TYR A 126 2.58 17.95 2.21
N SER A 127 3.65 17.19 2.46
CA SER A 127 5.00 17.72 2.40
C SER A 127 5.34 18.19 0.99
N GLY A 128 6.02 19.32 0.85
CA GLY A 128 6.22 19.99 -0.43
C GLY A 128 5.05 20.90 -0.84
N TYR A 129 3.90 20.83 -0.16
CA TYR A 129 2.67 21.53 -0.59
C TYR A 129 1.82 22.04 0.59
N GLU A 130 2.43 22.31 1.74
CA GLU A 130 1.67 22.72 2.96
C GLU A 130 0.84 23.99 2.73
N SER A 131 1.34 24.93 1.94
CA SER A 131 0.63 26.17 1.58
C SER A 131 -0.62 25.92 0.72
N LEU A 132 -0.55 24.95 -0.20
CA LEU A 132 -1.69 24.55 -1.03
C LEU A 132 -2.69 23.68 -0.24
N SER A 133 -2.20 22.98 0.77
CA SER A 133 -3.03 22.13 1.64
C SER A 133 -3.83 22.93 2.68
N THR A 134 -3.33 24.10 3.11
CA THR A 134 -3.96 24.97 4.12
C THR A 134 -4.94 26.00 3.54
N GLY A 135 -4.74 26.40 2.28
CA GLY A 135 -5.70 27.24 1.56
C GLY A 135 -6.82 26.39 0.99
N GLY A 136 -8.00 26.38 1.62
CA GLY A 136 -9.19 25.72 1.07
C GLY A 136 -9.40 26.11 -0.40
N GLY A 137 -9.00 25.22 -1.30
CA GLY A 137 -8.84 25.56 -2.71
C GLY A 137 -8.01 24.57 -3.52
N GLY A 138 -7.80 23.34 -3.03
CA GLY A 138 -7.69 22.22 -3.96
C GLY A 138 -9.07 22.04 -4.57
N GLY A 139 -9.31 22.68 -5.71
CA GLY A 139 -10.47 22.31 -6.51
C GLY A 139 -10.40 20.80 -6.70
N ALA A 140 -11.41 20.08 -6.24
CA ALA A 140 -11.71 18.77 -6.82
C ALA A 140 -11.71 18.95 -8.34
N PRO A 141 -11.29 17.95 -9.15
CA PRO A 141 -11.51 18.03 -10.58
C PRO A 141 -13.01 18.27 -10.79
N THR A 142 -13.37 19.51 -11.15
CA THR A 142 -14.76 19.93 -11.27
C THR A 142 -15.27 19.49 -12.62
N ASP A 143 -15.64 18.22 -12.73
CA ASP A 143 -16.55 17.75 -13.78
C ASP A 143 -17.98 17.61 -13.25
N ALA A 144 -18.37 18.47 -12.32
CA ALA A 144 -19.77 18.65 -11.96
C ALA A 144 -20.33 19.83 -12.77
N PRO A 145 -21.21 19.60 -13.77
CA PRO A 145 -21.87 20.69 -14.46
C PRO A 145 -22.83 21.37 -13.48
N SER A 146 -22.38 22.45 -12.86
CA SER A 146 -23.24 23.35 -12.09
C SER A 146 -23.94 24.30 -13.05
N GLY A 147 -25.22 24.02 -13.33
CA GLY A 147 -26.08 24.97 -14.02
C GLY A 147 -27.53 24.48 -14.05
N THR A 148 -28.37 24.99 -13.16
CA THR A 148 -29.81 25.07 -13.41
C THR A 148 -30.05 26.14 -14.49
N PRO A 149 -30.73 25.85 -15.62
CA PRO A 149 -30.99 26.86 -16.62
C PRO A 149 -32.13 27.76 -16.14
N THR A 150 -31.87 29.04 -15.95
CA THR A 150 -32.93 30.04 -15.82
C THR A 150 -32.52 31.31 -16.57
N GLY A 151 -33.07 31.51 -17.76
CA GLY A 151 -32.95 32.75 -18.53
C GLY A 151 -32.99 32.52 -20.04
N GLU A 152 -33.85 33.27 -20.73
CA GLU A 152 -33.94 33.33 -22.21
C GLU A 152 -32.60 33.69 -22.88
N PRO A 153 -32.36 33.23 -24.13
CA PRO A 153 -31.11 33.47 -24.83
C PRO A 153 -31.01 34.93 -25.32
N PRO A 154 -29.90 35.65 -25.08
CA PRO A 154 -29.62 36.89 -25.76
C PRO A 154 -29.14 36.62 -27.20
N THR A 155 -29.69 37.36 -28.16
CA THR A 155 -29.51 37.19 -29.62
C THR A 155 -28.29 37.89 -30.22
N ASP A 156 -27.32 38.36 -29.43
CA ASP A 156 -26.17 39.09 -29.96
C ASP A 156 -24.85 38.34 -29.75
N ALA A 157 -24.09 38.18 -30.84
CA ALA A 157 -22.79 37.52 -30.86
C ALA A 157 -21.72 38.38 -30.15
N PRO A 158 -21.00 37.87 -29.13
CA PRO A 158 -19.84 38.57 -28.60
C PRO A 158 -18.60 38.25 -29.46
N SER A 159 -18.07 39.28 -30.14
CA SER A 159 -16.72 39.28 -30.68
C SER A 159 -15.72 39.46 -29.53
N GLY A 160 -15.10 38.37 -29.09
CA GLY A 160 -13.98 38.40 -28.16
C GLY A 160 -13.16 37.14 -28.36
N ALA A 161 -11.87 37.30 -28.68
CA ALA A 161 -10.97 36.17 -28.84
C ALA A 161 -10.91 35.36 -27.53
N PRO A 162 -11.08 34.02 -27.57
CA PRO A 162 -10.86 33.22 -26.37
C PRO A 162 -9.37 33.25 -26.04
N SER A 163 -9.03 33.86 -24.90
CA SER A 163 -7.77 33.58 -24.22
C SER A 163 -7.81 32.10 -23.87
N GLY A 164 -6.95 31.31 -24.52
CA GLY A 164 -6.85 29.88 -24.34
C GLY A 164 -6.49 29.53 -22.90
N GLY A 165 -7.51 29.23 -22.09
CA GLY A 165 -7.36 28.41 -20.90
C GLY A 165 -7.37 26.96 -21.36
N THR A 166 -6.20 26.32 -21.36
CA THR A 166 -6.07 24.87 -21.48
C THR A 166 -6.61 24.25 -20.21
N GLY A 167 -7.83 23.73 -20.28
CA GLY A 167 -8.39 22.83 -19.28
C GLY A 167 -7.97 21.37 -19.52
N GLY A 168 -8.09 20.57 -18.46
CA GLY A 168 -8.27 19.12 -18.52
C GLY A 168 -7.01 18.29 -18.79
N GLY A 169 -6.33 17.88 -17.71
CA GLY A 169 -5.24 16.90 -17.71
C GLY A 169 -4.48 17.01 -16.39
N GLY A 170 -4.19 15.91 -15.71
CA GLY A 170 -3.52 15.90 -14.40
C GLY A 170 -2.15 16.57 -14.44
N VAL A 171 -2.09 17.85 -14.08
CA VAL A 171 -0.84 18.61 -14.06
C VAL A 171 -0.15 18.37 -12.72
N HIS A 172 1.06 17.82 -12.78
CA HIS A 172 1.99 17.79 -11.65
C HIS A 172 2.22 19.23 -11.15
N GLU A 173 2.02 19.46 -9.85
CA GLU A 173 2.27 20.76 -9.24
C GLU A 173 3.72 20.83 -8.74
N GLU A 174 4.39 21.94 -9.00
CA GLU A 174 5.75 22.16 -8.48
C GLU A 174 5.72 22.34 -6.95
N PRO A 175 6.64 21.70 -6.18
CA PRO A 175 6.68 21.85 -4.73
C PRO A 175 6.85 23.30 -4.29
N THR A 176 6.08 23.72 -3.29
CA THR A 176 6.16 25.04 -2.66
C THR A 176 7.14 25.11 -1.49
N ASP A 177 7.63 23.96 -1.00
CA ASP A 177 8.70 23.87 0.00
C ASP A 177 9.57 22.60 -0.13
N ASP A 178 10.65 22.56 0.66
CA ASP A 178 11.63 21.45 0.66
C ASP A 178 11.25 20.30 1.62
N LYS A 179 10.08 20.34 2.25
CA LYS A 179 9.69 19.27 3.20
C LYS A 179 9.39 18.00 2.43
N ARG A 180 9.73 16.86 3.02
CA ARG A 180 9.53 15.53 2.40
C ARG A 180 9.05 14.47 3.39
N TYR A 181 8.47 14.86 4.53
CA TYR A 181 7.87 13.91 5.47
C TYR A 181 6.80 13.05 4.78
N LEU A 182 6.60 11.84 5.30
CA LEU A 182 5.57 10.91 4.83
C LEU A 182 5.68 10.55 3.33
N ARG A 183 6.90 10.61 2.79
CA ARG A 183 7.30 10.17 1.45
C ARG A 183 8.48 9.22 1.54
N GLY A 184 8.52 8.16 0.74
CA GLY A 184 9.73 7.37 0.64
C GLY A 184 9.64 6.22 -0.34
N THR A 185 10.84 5.78 -0.74
CA THR A 185 11.05 4.73 -1.72
C THR A 185 11.82 3.60 -1.07
N TRP A 186 11.40 2.35 -1.29
CA TRP A 186 12.20 1.21 -0.87
C TRP A 186 12.01 -0.01 -1.75
N LYS A 187 13.02 -0.90 -1.72
CA LYS A 187 13.05 -2.09 -2.56
C LYS A 187 12.23 -3.24 -2.00
N THR A 188 11.60 -4.00 -2.88
CA THR A 188 11.01 -5.30 -2.54
C THR A 188 12.08 -6.36 -2.30
N ASP A 189 11.82 -7.25 -1.34
CA ASP A 189 12.68 -8.39 -1.03
C ASP A 189 12.46 -9.58 -2.00
N ARG A 190 13.09 -10.73 -1.72
CA ARG A 190 12.98 -11.95 -2.55
C ARG A 190 11.57 -12.54 -2.58
N GLN A 191 10.70 -12.13 -1.67
CA GLN A 191 9.30 -12.52 -1.57
C GLN A 191 8.38 -11.41 -2.09
N GLY A 192 8.94 -10.38 -2.73
CA GLY A 192 8.22 -9.23 -3.26
C GLY A 192 7.74 -8.28 -2.16
N ARG A 193 8.24 -8.39 -0.93
CA ARG A 193 7.71 -7.63 0.21
C ARG A 193 8.51 -6.35 0.43
N VAL A 194 7.80 -5.30 0.81
CA VAL A 194 8.38 -4.06 1.31
C VAL A 194 7.56 -3.62 2.52
N THR A 195 8.23 -2.99 3.50
CA THR A 195 7.55 -2.49 4.70
C THR A 195 7.96 -1.05 4.96
N PHE A 196 6.97 -0.21 5.23
CA PHE A 196 7.16 1.17 5.65
C PHE A 196 6.65 1.38 7.08
N LYS A 197 7.32 2.25 7.81
CA LYS A 197 6.85 2.85 9.07
C LYS A 197 6.43 4.27 8.76
N THR A 198 5.21 4.60 9.14
CA THR A 198 4.60 5.91 8.91
C THR A 198 3.56 6.20 10.00
N VAL A 199 2.73 7.21 9.79
CA VAL A 199 1.52 7.47 10.59
C VAL A 199 0.25 7.18 9.79
N PHE A 200 -0.85 6.88 10.48
CA PHE A 200 -2.16 6.78 9.86
C PHE A 200 -2.48 8.11 9.15
N PRO A 201 -2.83 8.11 7.85
CA PRO A 201 -3.07 9.34 7.11
C PRO A 201 -4.28 10.11 7.66
N GLY A 202 -4.21 11.45 7.62
CA GLY A 202 -5.36 12.31 7.86
C GLY A 202 -6.28 12.38 6.64
N TRP A 203 -7.10 13.42 6.58
CA TRP A 203 -7.99 13.69 5.45
C TRP A 203 -7.99 15.17 5.07
N TYR A 204 -8.30 15.42 3.81
CA TYR A 204 -8.57 16.72 3.25
C TYR A 204 -9.89 16.68 2.47
N ARG A 205 -10.48 17.83 2.15
CA ARG A 205 -11.79 17.89 1.51
C ARG A 205 -11.80 17.19 0.14
N GLY A 206 -12.88 16.47 -0.14
CA GLY A 206 -13.19 15.91 -1.45
C GLY A 206 -12.54 14.57 -1.74
N ARG A 207 -11.75 14.01 -0.81
CA ARG A 207 -11.12 12.69 -0.95
C ARG A 207 -11.24 11.88 0.33
N THR A 208 -11.50 10.59 0.21
CA THR A 208 -11.41 9.66 1.35
C THR A 208 -9.97 9.50 1.83
N VAL A 209 -9.75 8.90 3.00
CA VAL A 209 -8.41 8.68 3.55
C VAL A 209 -7.64 7.68 2.69
N HIS A 210 -6.45 8.07 2.21
CA HIS A 210 -5.65 7.25 1.30
C HIS A 210 -4.14 7.43 1.47
N ILE A 211 -3.39 6.47 0.90
CA ILE A 211 -1.93 6.50 0.72
C ILE A 211 -1.65 6.22 -0.75
N HIS A 212 -0.90 7.07 -1.43
CA HIS A 212 -0.51 6.83 -2.81
C HIS A 212 0.63 5.82 -2.90
N THR A 213 0.72 5.13 -4.05
CA THR A 213 1.83 4.23 -4.35
C THR A 213 2.24 4.32 -5.81
N LYS A 214 3.54 4.14 -6.07
CA LYS A 214 4.07 3.74 -7.38
C LYS A 214 4.93 2.50 -7.27
N VAL A 215 4.96 1.71 -8.33
CA VAL A 215 5.89 0.58 -8.48
C VAL A 215 6.70 0.78 -9.74
N HIS A 216 8.02 0.73 -9.58
CA HIS A 216 8.99 0.81 -10.67
C HIS A 216 9.77 -0.48 -10.79
N VAL A 217 9.98 -0.90 -12.04
CA VAL A 217 10.72 -2.11 -12.41
C VAL A 217 11.79 -1.78 -13.45
N ASP A 218 12.70 -2.71 -13.70
CA ASP A 218 13.78 -2.63 -14.70
C ASP A 218 14.77 -1.45 -14.58
N GLY A 219 14.70 -0.70 -13.49
CA GLY A 219 15.71 0.28 -13.09
C GLY A 219 16.86 -0.34 -12.29
N THR A 220 17.83 0.50 -11.98
CA THR A 220 19.06 0.12 -11.26
C THR A 220 19.10 0.82 -9.91
N TRP A 221 19.28 0.05 -8.84
CA TRP A 221 19.57 0.60 -7.52
C TRP A 221 21.01 1.10 -7.45
N THR A 222 21.18 2.38 -7.14
CA THR A 222 22.46 3.03 -6.88
C THR A 222 22.55 3.45 -5.41
N ASP A 223 23.71 3.98 -5.00
CA ASP A 223 23.84 4.60 -3.68
C ASP A 223 23.05 5.92 -3.58
N ALA A 224 22.70 6.52 -4.72
CA ALA A 224 21.97 7.78 -4.80
C ALA A 224 20.45 7.57 -4.88
N GLY A 225 19.98 6.44 -5.42
CA GLY A 225 18.55 6.27 -5.67
C GLY A 225 18.22 5.01 -6.46
N TYR A 226 17.07 5.06 -7.12
CA TYR A 226 16.67 4.11 -8.14
C TYR A 226 16.69 4.85 -9.48
N GLU A 227 17.53 4.41 -10.41
CA GLU A 227 17.76 5.12 -11.67
C GLU A 227 17.28 4.30 -12.87
N GLY A 228 16.61 4.99 -13.79
CA GLY A 228 15.98 4.37 -14.94
C GLY A 228 14.79 3.49 -14.54
N GLY A 229 14.45 2.56 -15.42
CA GLY A 229 13.28 1.70 -15.25
C GLY A 229 11.98 2.33 -15.76
N THR A 230 10.89 1.63 -15.47
CA THR A 230 9.53 1.98 -15.91
C THR A 230 8.59 1.95 -14.72
N THR A 231 7.75 2.98 -14.58
CA THR A 231 6.61 2.94 -13.66
C THR A 231 5.56 2.00 -14.22
N CYS A 232 5.46 0.80 -13.66
CA CYS A 232 4.52 -0.23 -14.13
C CYS A 232 3.16 -0.17 -13.41
N HIS A 233 3.07 0.60 -12.32
CA HIS A 233 1.82 0.76 -11.57
C HIS A 233 1.78 2.08 -10.82
N THR A 234 0.66 2.79 -10.91
CA THR A 234 0.30 3.93 -10.06
C THR A 234 -1.06 3.68 -9.43
N GLY A 235 -1.13 3.78 -8.10
CA GLY A 235 -2.30 3.38 -7.34
C GLY A 235 -2.50 4.17 -6.06
N GLN A 236 -3.62 3.90 -5.39
CA GLN A 236 -3.95 4.44 -4.08
C GLN A 236 -4.47 3.33 -3.18
N PHE A 237 -4.02 3.35 -1.92
CA PHE A 237 -4.49 2.49 -0.86
C PHE A 237 -5.52 3.21 -0.02
N PHE A 238 -6.61 2.54 0.29
CA PHE A 238 -7.74 3.10 1.05
C PHE A 238 -7.89 2.41 2.41
N LEU A 239 -8.52 3.10 3.36
CA LEU A 239 -8.70 2.62 4.73
C LEU A 239 -10.19 2.44 5.06
N ASP A 240 -10.52 1.39 5.81
CA ASP A 240 -11.91 1.08 6.15
C ASP A 240 -12.53 2.12 7.09
N GLU A 241 -13.82 2.39 6.91
CA GLU A 241 -14.55 3.45 7.62
C GLU A 241 -14.48 3.32 9.16
N GLU A 242 -14.50 2.09 9.69
CA GLU A 242 -14.38 1.84 11.13
C GLU A 242 -13.03 2.35 11.66
N SER A 243 -11.94 2.04 10.96
CA SER A 243 -10.60 2.51 11.34
C SER A 243 -10.49 4.03 11.29
N VAL A 244 -11.08 4.67 10.28
CA VAL A 244 -11.02 6.13 10.13
C VAL A 244 -11.83 6.82 11.23
N LEU A 245 -13.04 6.33 11.54
CA LEU A 245 -13.84 6.86 12.66
C LEU A 245 -13.12 6.73 14.00
N LEU A 246 -12.43 5.63 14.24
CA LEU A 246 -11.62 5.46 15.45
C LEU A 246 -10.44 6.43 15.47
N SER A 247 -9.75 6.60 14.34
CA SER A 247 -8.62 7.53 14.22
C SER A 247 -9.00 8.97 14.55
N ALA A 248 -10.20 9.41 14.12
CA ALA A 248 -10.71 10.76 14.34
C ALA A 248 -10.95 11.12 15.82
N THR A 249 -10.87 10.14 16.73
CA THR A 249 -10.98 10.36 18.19
C THR A 249 -9.63 10.56 18.88
N VAL A 250 -8.52 10.47 18.14
CA VAL A 250 -7.15 10.51 18.66
C VAL A 250 -6.49 11.82 18.23
N GLU A 251 -5.69 12.42 19.10
CA GLU A 251 -4.87 13.58 18.74
C GLU A 251 -3.74 13.19 17.74
N PRO A 252 -3.42 14.03 16.74
CA PRO A 252 -4.01 15.34 16.48
C PRO A 252 -5.28 15.29 15.60
N TYR A 253 -5.69 14.13 15.10
CA TYR A 253 -6.85 13.97 14.20
C TYR A 253 -8.13 14.56 14.77
N SER A 254 -8.35 14.45 16.08
CA SER A 254 -9.50 15.01 16.81
C SER A 254 -9.60 16.53 16.76
N THR A 255 -8.52 17.22 16.39
CA THR A 255 -8.52 18.69 16.22
C THR A 255 -8.91 19.14 14.82
N SER A 256 -8.97 18.21 13.86
CA SER A 256 -9.32 18.54 12.48
C SER A 256 -10.77 19.02 12.40
N THR A 257 -10.97 20.19 11.79
CA THR A 257 -12.30 20.72 11.44
C THR A 257 -12.68 20.41 9.99
N THR A 258 -11.84 19.64 9.29
CA THR A 258 -12.02 19.34 7.87
C THR A 258 -13.16 18.35 7.68
N GLU A 259 -14.08 18.68 6.78
CA GLU A 259 -15.17 17.79 6.39
C GLU A 259 -14.61 16.53 5.74
N ARG A 260 -15.11 15.37 6.18
CA ARG A 260 -14.70 14.06 5.68
C ARG A 260 -15.49 13.68 4.43
N THR A 261 -14.80 13.12 3.46
CA THR A 261 -15.38 12.35 2.37
C THR A 261 -15.24 10.86 2.71
N THR A 262 -16.33 10.11 2.65
CA THR A 262 -16.32 8.66 2.93
C THR A 262 -15.86 7.85 1.71
N LEU A 263 -15.56 6.56 1.91
CA LEU A 263 -15.25 5.65 0.79
C LEU A 263 -16.33 5.61 -0.28
N THR A 264 -17.61 5.77 0.09
CA THR A 264 -18.74 5.72 -0.86
C THR A 264 -18.96 7.04 -1.61
N GLU A 265 -18.39 8.13 -1.13
CA GLU A 265 -18.49 9.47 -1.74
C GLU A 265 -17.26 9.81 -2.58
N ASP A 266 -16.14 9.11 -2.37
CA ASP A 266 -14.90 9.31 -3.13
C ASP A 266 -15.07 8.83 -4.57
N THR A 267 -14.61 9.66 -5.52
CA THR A 267 -14.73 9.38 -6.95
C THR A 267 -13.59 8.54 -7.52
N ILE A 268 -12.55 8.25 -6.73
CA ILE A 268 -11.39 7.46 -7.15
C ILE A 268 -11.50 6.02 -6.67
N TYR A 269 -12.00 5.79 -5.44
CA TYR A 269 -12.20 4.45 -4.94
C TYR A 269 -13.39 3.76 -5.61
N ASP A 270 -13.12 2.74 -6.41
CA ASP A 270 -14.11 1.99 -7.20
C ASP A 270 -14.97 1.01 -6.38
N GLN A 271 -14.79 0.96 -5.06
CA GLN A 271 -15.50 0.09 -4.12
C GLN A 271 -15.28 -1.41 -4.33
N SER A 272 -14.26 -1.81 -5.11
CA SER A 272 -13.93 -3.21 -5.40
C SER A 272 -13.16 -3.92 -4.26
N GLY A 273 -13.09 -3.30 -3.08
CA GLY A 273 -12.45 -3.87 -1.90
C GLY A 273 -10.93 -3.90 -2.06
N THR A 274 -10.31 -5.03 -1.72
CA THR A 274 -8.84 -5.16 -1.81
C THR A 274 -8.32 -5.04 -3.25
N ALA A 275 -9.12 -5.40 -4.27
CA ALA A 275 -8.73 -5.19 -5.67
C ALA A 275 -8.55 -3.70 -5.99
N GLY A 276 -9.41 -2.85 -5.44
CA GLY A 276 -9.36 -1.39 -5.56
C GLY A 276 -8.46 -0.69 -4.54
N GLY A 277 -7.56 -1.42 -3.87
CA GLY A 277 -6.60 -0.83 -2.94
C GLY A 277 -7.03 -0.77 -1.46
N LEU A 278 -8.18 -1.34 -1.07
CA LEU A 278 -8.58 -1.35 0.35
C LEU A 278 -7.64 -2.22 1.19
N LEU A 279 -6.94 -1.58 2.14
CA LEU A 279 -5.99 -2.23 3.03
C LEU A 279 -6.66 -3.18 4.01
N LYS A 280 -6.00 -4.30 4.30
CA LYS A 280 -6.34 -5.16 5.43
C LYS A 280 -5.67 -4.62 6.69
N LEU A 281 -6.46 -4.09 7.61
CA LEU A 281 -5.97 -3.47 8.84
C LEU A 281 -6.07 -4.39 10.06
N LYS A 282 -5.06 -4.34 10.92
CA LYS A 282 -5.03 -4.99 12.22
C LYS A 282 -4.63 -3.99 13.30
N TYR A 283 -5.49 -3.80 14.29
CA TYR A 283 -5.30 -2.86 15.39
C TYR A 283 -6.16 -3.25 16.61
N ASP A 284 -5.87 -2.65 17.76
CA ASP A 284 -6.72 -2.75 18.96
C ASP A 284 -7.88 -1.77 18.82
N LYS A 285 -9.10 -2.28 18.56
CA LYS A 285 -10.30 -1.44 18.38
C LYS A 285 -10.62 -0.54 19.58
N LYS A 286 -10.15 -0.90 20.78
CA LYS A 286 -10.35 -0.09 21.99
C LYS A 286 -9.27 0.96 22.17
N ASN A 287 -8.17 0.86 21.44
CA ASN A 287 -7.02 1.74 21.58
C ASN A 287 -6.19 1.76 20.28
N ILE A 288 -6.77 2.33 19.23
CA ILE A 288 -6.12 2.45 17.91
C ILE A 288 -4.82 3.26 18.00
N ALA A 289 -4.70 4.19 18.97
CA ALA A 289 -3.51 5.00 19.21
C ALA A 289 -2.22 4.19 19.50
N LYS A 290 -2.34 2.91 19.87
CA LYS A 290 -1.17 2.02 20.01
C LYS A 290 -0.54 1.63 18.67
N GLY A 291 -1.24 1.88 17.57
CA GLY A 291 -0.77 1.67 16.21
C GLY A 291 -1.59 0.66 15.42
N VAL A 292 -1.39 0.71 14.11
CA VAL A 292 -2.09 -0.05 13.10
C VAL A 292 -1.08 -0.80 12.24
N ILE A 293 -1.41 -2.03 11.86
CA ILE A 293 -0.70 -2.77 10.81
C ILE A 293 -1.62 -2.83 9.60
N GLY A 294 -1.21 -2.21 8.50
CA GLY A 294 -1.88 -2.28 7.20
C GLY A 294 -1.16 -3.26 6.27
N SER A 295 -1.92 -4.03 5.49
CA SER A 295 -1.34 -4.96 4.54
C SER A 295 -2.17 -5.13 3.27
N ILE A 296 -1.48 -5.30 2.13
CA ILE A 296 -2.07 -5.60 0.83
C ILE A 296 -1.04 -6.32 -0.05
N THR A 297 -1.53 -7.19 -0.94
CA THR A 297 -0.74 -7.71 -2.06
C THR A 297 -1.19 -6.95 -3.29
N MET A 298 -0.25 -6.31 -3.99
CA MET A 298 -0.48 -5.66 -5.27
C MET A 298 -0.14 -6.64 -6.39
N GLY A 299 -1.11 -6.90 -7.25
CA GLY A 299 -0.87 -7.50 -8.56
C GLY A 299 -0.60 -6.38 -9.55
N VAL A 300 0.56 -6.41 -10.20
CA VAL A 300 0.97 -5.41 -11.20
C VAL A 300 1.39 -6.11 -12.50
N ASP A 301 1.24 -5.41 -13.63
CA ASP A 301 1.81 -5.84 -14.91
C ASP A 301 3.19 -5.16 -15.08
N PRO A 302 4.31 -5.89 -14.90
CA PRO A 302 5.65 -5.29 -14.98
C PRO A 302 6.02 -4.79 -16.39
N GLU A 303 5.34 -5.26 -17.44
CA GLU A 303 5.61 -4.84 -18.82
C GLU A 303 4.81 -3.58 -19.20
N ALA A 304 3.86 -3.16 -18.37
CA ALA A 304 3.05 -1.97 -18.60
C ALA A 304 3.81 -0.67 -18.24
N THR A 305 3.32 0.45 -18.78
CA THR A 305 3.74 1.79 -18.37
C THR A 305 2.51 2.54 -17.89
N ASN A 306 2.44 2.78 -16.58
CA ASN A 306 1.32 3.43 -15.91
C ASN A 306 1.85 4.49 -14.94
N ASP A 307 2.28 5.62 -15.50
CA ASP A 307 2.84 6.75 -14.74
C ASP A 307 1.78 7.59 -14.01
N GLY A 308 0.49 7.33 -14.27
CA GLY A 308 -0.63 8.02 -13.65
C GLY A 308 -0.93 9.41 -14.22
N THR A 309 -0.33 9.77 -15.36
CA THR A 309 -0.48 11.06 -16.05
C THR A 309 -1.48 11.06 -17.20
N GLY A 310 -1.91 9.87 -17.65
CA GLY A 310 -2.95 9.70 -18.67
C GLY A 310 -4.37 9.79 -18.11
N ASP A 311 -5.33 10.22 -18.94
CA ASP A 311 -6.76 10.01 -18.69
C ASP A 311 -6.97 8.52 -18.41
N ALA A 312 -7.62 8.19 -17.30
CA ALA A 312 -7.87 6.82 -16.86
C ALA A 312 -8.78 6.08 -17.87
N ALA A 313 -8.21 5.59 -18.96
CA ALA A 313 -8.84 4.60 -19.82
C ALA A 313 -8.66 3.24 -19.12
N GLN A 314 -9.64 2.93 -18.28
CA GLN A 314 -9.92 1.62 -17.71
C GLN A 314 -9.58 0.49 -18.70
N ALA A 315 -8.43 -0.17 -18.53
CA ALA A 315 -8.11 -1.40 -19.23
C ALA A 315 -8.95 -2.53 -18.60
N GLY A 316 -10.19 -2.68 -19.06
CA GLY A 316 -11.15 -3.58 -18.43
C GLY A 316 -12.46 -3.76 -19.17
N ALA A 317 -12.42 -4.01 -20.48
CA ALA A 317 -13.50 -4.73 -21.16
C ALA A 317 -12.92 -5.42 -22.40
N SER A 318 -12.53 -6.70 -22.25
CA SER A 318 -12.46 -7.59 -23.39
C SER A 318 -13.85 -7.61 -24.05
N GLU A 319 -13.94 -7.12 -25.28
CA GLU A 319 -15.13 -7.26 -26.11
C GLU A 319 -15.55 -8.73 -26.14
N SER A 320 -16.69 -9.03 -25.55
CA SER A 320 -17.33 -10.34 -25.72
C SER A 320 -17.83 -10.41 -27.17
N PRO A 321 -17.52 -11.46 -27.93
CA PRO A 321 -17.91 -11.54 -29.32
C PRO A 321 -19.43 -11.53 -29.45
N ALA A 322 -19.92 -10.69 -30.37
CA ALA A 322 -21.33 -10.54 -30.71
C ALA A 322 -22.00 -11.89 -30.93
N ASP A 323 -23.05 -12.15 -30.16
CA ASP A 323 -23.91 -13.31 -30.28
C ASP A 323 -24.59 -13.28 -31.66
N THR A 324 -24.22 -14.21 -32.53
CA THR A 324 -24.83 -14.39 -33.84
C THR A 324 -26.28 -14.80 -33.67
N ALA A 325 -27.19 -13.92 -34.08
CA ALA A 325 -28.62 -14.18 -34.14
C ALA A 325 -28.93 -15.48 -34.91
N SER A 326 -29.59 -16.43 -34.24
CA SER A 326 -30.24 -17.57 -34.89
C SER A 326 -31.55 -17.12 -35.57
N PRO A 327 -31.83 -17.53 -36.82
CA PRO A 327 -33.00 -17.09 -37.56
C PRO A 327 -34.28 -17.77 -37.07
N SER A 328 -35.36 -16.99 -36.99
CA SER A 328 -36.72 -17.44 -36.75
C SER A 328 -37.18 -18.44 -37.82
N ALA A 329 -37.53 -19.65 -37.41
CA ALA A 329 -38.22 -20.61 -38.26
C ALA A 329 -39.69 -20.21 -38.42
N SER A 330 -40.08 -19.85 -39.65
CA SER A 330 -41.46 -19.88 -40.11
C SER A 330 -41.72 -21.22 -40.81
N ALA A 331 -42.67 -22.02 -40.32
CA ALA A 331 -43.40 -22.97 -41.15
C ALA A 331 -44.68 -23.45 -40.46
N SER A 332 -45.80 -23.21 -41.17
CA SER A 332 -47.08 -23.94 -41.17
C SER A 332 -48.05 -23.78 -40.00
#